data_AF-A0A0J7KMY4-F1
#
_entry.id   AF-A0A0J7KMY4-F1
#
_cell.length_a   1.000
_cell.length_b   1.000
_cell.length_c   1.000
_cell.angle_alpha   90.00
_cell.angle_beta   90.00
_cell.angle_gamma   90.00
#
_symmetry.space_group_name_H-M   'P 1'
#
loop_
_entity.id
_entity.type
_entity.pdbx_description
1 polymer ?
#
loop_
_entity_poly.entity_id
_entity_poly.type
_entity_poly.pdbx_seq_one_letter_code
_entity_poly.pdbx_strand_id
1 'polypeptide(L)'
;MKKSAYLFLFIFFTATLFKSQTKVDSSFLINTWKLVKIDQLTYIFKSQENFDQKWGGIRFKKNGKFVSSNAKPACGTTIIEKLQSNQLKLYRNRGTWKIDSDTTIIITSPKLLALKGKFIISQLPDKSLSLKRFIKIVKK
;
A
#
# COMPACT_ATOMS: atom_id res chain seq x y z
N MET A 1 36.92 -0.74 -47.62
CA MET A 1 35.82 -0.01 -46.95
C MET A 1 34.83 -0.98 -46.30
N LYS A 2 35.02 -1.42 -45.05
CA LYS A 2 34.00 -2.20 -44.28
C LYS A 2 34.28 -2.14 -42.77
N LYS A 3 34.04 -1.00 -42.09
CA LYS A 3 34.11 -0.91 -40.61
C LYS A 3 33.13 0.12 -40.02
N SER A 4 31.92 0.25 -40.58
CA SER A 4 30.94 1.23 -40.08
C SER A 4 29.51 0.65 -40.00
N ALA A 5 29.38 -0.58 -39.51
CA ALA A 5 28.06 -1.22 -39.32
C ALA A 5 27.76 -1.58 -37.85
N TYR A 6 28.76 -1.55 -36.96
CA TYR A 6 28.60 -2.02 -35.58
C TYR A 6 28.15 -0.95 -34.59
N LEU A 7 28.12 0.34 -34.97
CA LEU A 7 27.72 1.41 -34.05
C LEU A 7 26.19 1.63 -33.98
N PHE A 8 25.43 1.12 -34.96
CA PHE A 8 23.97 1.28 -34.98
C PHE A 8 23.21 0.23 -34.15
N LEU A 9 23.87 -0.85 -33.71
CA LEU A 9 23.23 -1.92 -32.94
C LEU A 9 23.14 -1.63 -31.43
N PHE A 10 23.89 -0.65 -30.93
CA PHE A 10 23.90 -0.33 -29.50
C PHE A 10 22.85 0.70 -29.05
N ILE A 11 22.14 1.34 -29.99
CA ILE A 11 21.23 2.45 -29.66
C ILE A 11 19.80 1.96 -29.35
N PHE A 12 19.45 0.71 -29.68
CA PHE A 12 18.09 0.19 -29.46
C PHE A 12 17.82 -0.40 -28.07
N PHE A 13 18.82 -0.56 -27.20
CA PHE A 13 18.64 -1.21 -25.89
C PHE A 13 18.28 -0.29 -24.72
N THR A 14 18.18 1.02 -24.93
CA THR A 14 17.74 1.96 -23.89
C THR A 14 16.24 2.28 -23.96
N ALA A 15 15.47 1.50 -24.74
CA ALA A 15 14.00 1.51 -24.70
C ALA A 15 13.51 1.08 -23.31
N THR A 16 13.47 2.06 -22.41
CA THR A 16 12.32 2.33 -21.55
C THR A 16 11.73 1.09 -20.88
N LEU A 17 12.50 0.46 -19.99
CA LEU A 17 11.92 -0.30 -18.89
C LEU A 17 11.28 0.68 -17.89
N PHE A 18 10.29 1.47 -18.36
CA PHE A 18 9.25 1.94 -17.47
C PHE A 18 8.54 0.68 -17.02
N LYS A 19 8.95 0.19 -15.84
CA LYS A 19 8.31 -0.92 -15.16
C LYS A 19 6.86 -0.50 -14.92
N SER A 20 6.01 -0.78 -15.90
CA SER A 20 4.58 -0.58 -15.86
C SER A 20 4.12 -1.12 -14.51
N GLN A 21 3.51 -0.26 -13.71
CA GLN A 21 3.00 -0.62 -12.40
C GLN A 21 2.06 -1.79 -12.62
N THR A 22 2.47 -2.97 -12.16
CA THR A 22 1.77 -4.21 -12.47
C THR A 22 0.36 -4.07 -11.93
N LYS A 23 -0.64 -4.19 -12.80
CA LYS A 23 -2.05 -4.09 -12.43
C LYS A 23 -2.30 -5.02 -11.24
N VAL A 24 -2.66 -4.44 -10.11
CA VAL A 24 -2.88 -5.20 -8.88
C VAL A 24 -4.31 -5.72 -8.94
N ASP A 25 -4.47 -7.03 -9.11
CA ASP A 25 -5.79 -7.65 -9.07
C ASP A 25 -6.46 -7.39 -7.72
N SER A 26 -7.76 -7.11 -7.75
CA SER A 26 -8.65 -7.12 -6.59
C SER A 26 -8.43 -8.33 -5.66
N SER A 27 -8.12 -9.50 -6.22
CA SER A 27 -7.83 -10.73 -5.48
C SER A 27 -6.62 -10.59 -4.56
N PHE A 28 -5.59 -9.83 -4.97
CA PHE A 28 -4.42 -9.52 -4.15
C PHE A 28 -4.85 -8.81 -2.86
N LEU A 29 -5.72 -7.81 -2.97
CA LEU A 29 -6.16 -7.03 -1.81
C LEU A 29 -6.92 -7.87 -0.78
N ILE A 30 -7.67 -8.90 -1.23
CA ILE A 30 -8.51 -9.78 -0.40
C ILE A 30 -7.63 -10.75 0.40
N ASN A 31 -6.90 -10.17 1.36
CA ASN A 31 -6.01 -10.88 2.26
C ASN A 31 -6.03 -10.20 3.63
N THR A 32 -5.35 -10.82 4.59
CA THR A 32 -5.05 -10.24 5.89
C THR A 32 -3.63 -9.65 5.83
N TRP A 33 -3.52 -8.37 6.19
CA TRP A 33 -2.31 -7.57 6.04
C TRP A 33 -1.84 -7.08 7.40
N LYS A 34 -0.62 -7.46 7.80
CA LYS A 34 0.08 -6.97 8.99
C LYS A 34 0.79 -5.68 8.65
N LEU A 35 0.62 -4.64 9.47
CA LEU A 35 1.36 -3.40 9.27
C LEU A 35 2.84 -3.60 9.62
N VAL A 36 3.74 -3.19 8.73
CA VAL A 36 5.20 -3.34 8.92
C VAL A 36 5.91 -1.99 8.90
N LYS A 37 5.43 -1.05 8.09
CA LYS A 37 6.02 0.30 8.01
C LYS A 37 4.92 1.33 7.76
N ILE A 38 5.05 2.47 8.43
CA ILE A 38 4.30 3.70 8.16
C ILE A 38 5.31 4.80 7.89
N ASP A 39 5.12 5.48 6.77
CA ASP A 39 5.69 6.80 6.49
C ASP A 39 4.54 7.82 6.35
N GLN A 40 4.83 9.11 6.26
CA GLN A 40 3.84 10.21 6.25
C GLN A 40 2.63 9.95 5.34
N LEU A 41 2.86 9.31 4.19
CA LEU A 41 1.84 9.03 3.18
C LEU A 41 1.71 7.56 2.80
N THR A 42 2.60 6.69 3.28
CA THR A 42 2.71 5.33 2.77
C THR A 42 2.59 4.32 3.90
N TYR A 43 1.67 3.38 3.74
CA TYR A 43 1.53 2.22 4.61
C TYR A 43 2.05 0.99 3.86
N ILE A 44 2.95 0.24 4.48
CA ILE A 44 3.44 -1.03 3.93
C ILE A 44 3.02 -2.16 4.84
N PHE A 45 2.43 -3.19 4.21
CA PHE A 45 1.92 -4.36 4.88
C PHE A 45 2.49 -5.65 4.32
N LYS A 46 2.71 -6.63 5.19
CA LYS A 46 3.01 -8.01 4.81
C LYS A 46 1.76 -8.87 4.95
N SER A 47 1.59 -9.84 4.06
CA SER A 47 0.51 -10.82 4.19
C SER A 47 0.71 -11.65 5.48
N GLN A 48 -0.39 -11.99 6.14
CA GLN A 48 -0.41 -12.91 7.27
C GLN A 48 -1.63 -13.82 7.15
N GLU A 49 -1.57 -15.02 7.69
CA GLU A 49 -2.71 -15.95 7.63
C GLU A 49 -3.85 -15.47 8.54
N ASN A 50 -3.51 -15.12 9.78
CA ASN A 50 -4.47 -14.74 10.82
C ASN A 50 -4.40 -13.25 11.13
N PHE A 51 -5.55 -12.65 11.47
CA PHE A 51 -5.61 -11.24 11.85
C PHE A 51 -5.12 -11.09 13.29
N ASP A 52 -3.83 -10.82 13.45
CA ASP A 52 -3.22 -10.59 14.74
C ASP A 52 -3.59 -9.21 15.29
N GLN A 53 -4.27 -9.20 16.43
CA GLN A 53 -4.73 -7.98 17.09
C GLN A 53 -3.62 -7.21 17.81
N LYS A 54 -2.41 -7.79 17.97
CA LYS A 54 -1.28 -7.19 18.70
C LYS A 54 -0.40 -6.26 17.86
N TRP A 55 -0.30 -6.49 16.55
CA TRP A 55 0.69 -5.78 15.71
C TRP A 55 0.11 -4.73 14.77
N GLY A 56 -1.20 -4.55 14.82
CA GLY A 56 -1.92 -3.69 13.88
C GLY A 56 -1.95 -4.25 12.45
N GLY A 57 -2.94 -3.81 11.68
CA GLY A 57 -3.13 -4.34 10.34
C GLY A 57 -4.51 -4.07 9.78
N ILE A 58 -4.73 -4.56 8.56
CA ILE A 58 -5.97 -4.42 7.82
C ILE A 58 -6.35 -5.73 7.14
N ARG A 59 -7.63 -6.07 7.10
CA ARG A 59 -8.17 -7.20 6.34
C ARG A 59 -9.25 -6.69 5.42
N PHE A 60 -9.02 -6.78 4.12
CA PHE A 60 -10.03 -6.48 3.11
C PHE A 60 -10.86 -7.74 2.81
N LYS A 61 -12.17 -7.56 2.68
CA LYS A 61 -13.11 -8.63 2.35
C LYS A 61 -13.70 -8.41 0.97
N LYS A 62 -14.03 -9.50 0.26
CA LYS A 62 -14.67 -9.49 -1.08
C LYS A 62 -15.90 -8.59 -1.16
N ASN A 63 -16.67 -8.47 -0.08
CA ASN A 63 -17.89 -7.66 -0.03
C ASN A 63 -17.64 -6.15 0.18
N GLY A 64 -16.45 -5.64 -0.12
CA GLY A 64 -16.12 -4.22 0.04
C GLY A 64 -16.04 -3.74 1.49
N LYS A 65 -16.04 -4.64 2.49
CA LYS A 65 -15.81 -4.28 3.90
C LYS A 65 -14.35 -4.50 4.27
N PHE A 66 -13.85 -3.71 5.21
CA PHE A 66 -12.56 -3.98 5.86
C PHE A 66 -12.67 -3.94 7.37
N VAL A 67 -11.72 -4.62 8.01
CA VAL A 67 -11.47 -4.52 9.45
C VAL A 67 -10.01 -4.11 9.62
N SER A 68 -9.73 -3.13 10.46
CA SER A 68 -8.37 -2.76 10.79
C SER A 68 -8.17 -2.68 12.30
N SER A 69 -6.94 -2.87 12.75
CA SER A 69 -6.51 -2.66 14.13
C SER A 69 -5.38 -1.66 14.06
N ASN A 70 -5.59 -0.47 14.61
CA ASN A 70 -4.65 0.63 14.49
C ASN A 70 -4.50 1.34 15.83
N ALA A 71 -3.30 1.85 16.10
CA ALA A 71 -3.06 2.74 17.22
C ALA A 71 -3.75 4.09 16.95
N LYS A 72 -3.99 4.86 18.02
CA LYS A 72 -4.35 6.28 17.85
C LYS A 72 -3.24 6.99 17.05
N PRO A 73 -3.58 7.96 16.20
CA PRO A 73 -2.60 8.70 15.42
C PRO A 73 -1.55 9.33 16.36
N ALA A 74 -0.30 8.91 16.17
CA ALA A 74 0.92 9.48 16.71
C ALA A 74 1.93 9.57 15.54
N CYS A 75 3.14 10.12 15.76
CA CYS A 75 4.16 10.16 14.71
C CYS A 75 4.46 8.74 14.17
N GLY A 76 4.52 8.58 12.84
CA GLY A 76 4.45 7.27 12.16
C GLY A 76 5.56 6.28 12.53
N THR A 77 6.80 6.75 12.66
CA THR A 77 7.95 5.94 13.09
C THR A 77 7.78 5.45 14.53
N THR A 78 7.31 6.33 15.41
CA THR A 78 7.04 6.01 16.81
C THR A 78 5.90 5.01 16.98
N ILE A 79 4.99 4.88 16.00
CA ILE A 79 3.92 3.87 16.04
C ILE A 79 4.50 2.47 15.90
N ILE A 80 5.41 2.22 14.95
CA ILE A 80 5.94 0.87 14.71
C ILE A 80 6.78 0.39 15.89
N GLU A 81 7.70 1.23 16.38
CA GLU A 81 8.54 0.92 17.54
C GLU A 81 7.71 0.61 18.77
N LYS A 82 6.67 1.42 19.04
CA LYS A 82 5.79 1.20 20.19
C LYS A 82 4.83 0.03 20.02
N LEU A 83 4.50 -0.38 18.79
CA LEU A 83 3.78 -1.62 18.54
C LEU A 83 4.67 -2.83 18.83
N GLN A 84 5.95 -2.77 18.43
CA GLN A 84 6.91 -3.83 18.72
C GLN A 84 7.19 -3.99 20.22
N SER A 85 7.15 -2.90 20.98
CA SER A 85 7.31 -2.92 22.44
C SER A 85 6.01 -3.14 23.22
N ASN A 86 4.87 -3.43 22.56
CA ASN A 86 3.54 -3.57 23.17
C ASN A 86 3.07 -2.35 23.99
N GLN A 87 3.60 -1.15 23.70
CA GLN A 87 3.29 0.09 24.41
C GLN A 87 2.09 0.84 23.84
N LEU A 88 1.51 0.38 22.72
CA LEU A 88 0.35 1.02 22.10
C LEU A 88 -0.92 0.18 22.24
N LYS A 89 -1.96 0.82 22.77
CA LYS A 89 -3.32 0.29 22.71
C LYS A 89 -3.83 0.37 21.28
N LEU A 90 -4.21 -0.79 20.74
CA LEU A 90 -4.80 -0.93 19.42
C LEU A 90 -6.32 -0.85 19.47
N TYR A 91 -6.91 -0.17 18.48
CA TYR A 91 -8.35 0.00 18.35
C TYR A 91 -8.84 -0.65 17.07
N ARG A 92 -9.84 -1.50 17.21
CA ARG A 92 -10.50 -2.15 16.09
C ARG A 92 -11.42 -1.16 15.39
N ASN A 93 -11.19 -0.97 14.11
CA ASN A 93 -11.98 -0.13 13.24
C ASN A 93 -12.60 -0.98 12.13
N ARG A 94 -13.76 -0.53 11.65
CA ARG A 94 -14.46 -1.11 10.52
C ARG A 94 -14.80 -0.02 9.54
N GLY A 95 -14.83 -0.37 8.26
CA GLY A 95 -15.23 0.54 7.21
C GLY A 95 -15.45 -0.20 5.91
N THR A 96 -15.50 0.57 4.84
CA THR A 96 -15.69 0.06 3.48
C THR A 96 -14.52 0.45 2.60
N TRP A 97 -14.33 -0.33 1.55
CA TRP A 97 -13.37 -0.07 0.50
C TRP A 97 -13.99 -0.40 -0.84
N LYS A 98 -13.53 0.28 -1.89
CA LYS A 98 -13.89 -0.02 -3.28
C LYS A 98 -12.71 0.28 -4.19
N ILE A 99 -12.67 -0.41 -5.33
CA ILE A 99 -11.75 -0.08 -6.42
C ILE A 99 -12.24 1.22 -7.07
N ASP A 100 -11.32 2.13 -7.34
CA ASP A 100 -11.59 3.40 -8.03
C ASP A 100 -10.93 3.42 -9.42
N SER A 101 -9.78 2.76 -9.57
CA SER A 101 -9.14 2.47 -10.85
C SER A 101 -8.23 1.24 -10.74
N ASP A 102 -7.61 0.84 -11.85
CA ASP A 102 -6.64 -0.26 -11.90
C ASP A 102 -5.47 -0.14 -10.91
N THR A 103 -5.18 1.07 -10.43
CA THR A 103 -4.08 1.36 -9.50
C THR A 103 -4.54 2.07 -8.24
N THR A 104 -5.84 2.27 -8.03
CA THR A 104 -6.33 3.02 -6.86
C THR A 104 -7.56 2.43 -6.21
N ILE A 105 -7.63 2.59 -4.89
CA ILE A 105 -8.79 2.25 -4.06
C ILE A 105 -9.25 3.46 -3.27
N ILE A 106 -10.52 3.46 -2.88
CA ILE A 106 -11.08 4.40 -1.91
C ILE A 106 -11.40 3.63 -0.64
N ILE A 107 -10.87 4.09 0.49
CA ILE A 107 -11.17 3.59 1.82
C ILE A 107 -12.06 4.60 2.53
N THR A 108 -13.18 4.13 3.08
CA THR A 108 -14.10 4.94 3.89
C THR A 108 -14.13 4.37 5.30
N SER A 109 -13.79 5.20 6.27
CA SER A 109 -13.84 4.84 7.69
C SER A 109 -14.52 5.95 8.49
N PRO A 110 -15.58 5.65 9.26
CA PRO A 110 -16.24 6.65 10.09
C PRO A 110 -15.40 7.05 11.30
N LYS A 111 -14.58 6.13 11.84
CA LYS A 111 -13.83 6.32 13.10
C LYS A 111 -12.34 6.60 12.89
N LEU A 112 -11.80 6.33 11.70
CA LEU A 112 -10.36 6.44 11.45
C LEU A 112 -10.07 7.32 10.23
N LEU A 113 -9.98 8.62 10.48
CA LEU A 113 -9.69 9.64 9.45
C LEU A 113 -8.33 9.42 8.77
N ALA A 114 -7.34 8.89 9.49
CA ALA A 114 -6.02 8.60 8.95
C ALA A 114 -6.03 7.58 7.79
N LEU A 115 -7.01 6.66 7.75
CA LEU A 115 -7.19 5.70 6.65
C LEU A 115 -8.32 6.10 5.68
N LYS A 116 -9.02 7.21 5.90
CA LYS A 116 -10.07 7.67 4.98
C LYS A 116 -9.44 8.33 3.74
N GLY A 117 -9.86 7.95 2.54
CA GLY A 117 -9.47 8.63 1.30
C GLY A 117 -9.07 7.68 0.18
N LYS A 118 -8.47 8.25 -0.87
CA LYS A 118 -7.98 7.53 -2.05
C LYS A 118 -6.51 7.13 -1.86
N PHE A 119 -6.19 5.90 -2.23
CA PHE A 119 -4.86 5.32 -2.11
C PHE A 119 -4.44 4.69 -3.43
N ILE A 120 -3.17 4.87 -3.79
CA ILE A 120 -2.50 4.12 -4.83
C ILE A 120 -2.10 2.77 -4.24
N ILE A 121 -2.50 1.69 -4.91
CA ILE A 121 -2.16 0.31 -4.53
C ILE A 121 -0.91 -0.13 -5.30
N SER A 122 0.00 -0.84 -4.64
CA SER A 122 1.14 -1.46 -5.29
C SER A 122 1.51 -2.76 -4.60
N GLN A 123 1.79 -3.78 -5.39
CA GLN A 123 2.44 -5.00 -4.93
C GLN A 123 3.95 -4.80 -4.98
N LEU A 124 4.63 -4.98 -3.84
CA LEU A 124 6.08 -4.95 -3.75
C LEU A 124 6.68 -6.30 -4.18
N PRO A 125 8.00 -6.37 -4.49
CA PRO A 125 8.64 -7.61 -4.95
C PRO A 125 8.49 -8.81 -4.00
N ASP A 126 8.39 -8.55 -2.69
CA ASP A 126 8.20 -9.55 -1.64
C ASP A 126 6.71 -9.91 -1.43
N LYS A 127 5.83 -9.55 -2.38
CA LYS A 127 4.37 -9.68 -2.30
C LYS A 127 3.71 -8.86 -1.18
N SER A 128 4.43 -7.90 -0.59
CA SER A 128 3.85 -6.93 0.35
C SER A 128 2.91 -5.97 -0.35
N LEU A 129 1.91 -5.48 0.38
CA LEU A 129 0.99 -4.43 -0.08
C LEU A 129 1.53 -3.07 0.34
N SER A 130 1.62 -2.15 -0.61
CA SER A 130 1.84 -0.72 -0.36
C SER A 130 0.56 0.06 -0.64
N LEU A 131 0.12 0.86 0.33
CA LEU A 131 -0.95 1.84 0.20
C LEU A 131 -0.36 3.24 0.35
N LYS A 132 -0.18 3.93 -0.76
CA LYS A 132 0.28 5.33 -0.77
C LYS A 132 -0.90 6.27 -0.91
N ARG A 133 -1.08 7.21 0.01
CA ARG A 133 -2.16 8.19 -0.03
C ARG A 133 -2.04 9.03 -1.31
N PHE A 134 -3.14 9.09 -2.06
CA PHE A 134 -3.23 9.92 -3.25
C PHE A 134 -3.39 11.38 -2.84
N ILE A 135 -2.50 12.25 -3.31
CA ILE A 135 -2.58 13.70 -3.11
C ILE A 135 -2.80 14.34 -4.48
N LYS A 136 -3.92 15.05 -4.62
CA LYS A 136 -4.13 15.90 -5.79
C LYS A 136 -3.34 17.18 -5.57
N ILE A 137 -2.25 17.37 -6.31
CA ILE A 137 -1.55 18.65 -6.32
C ILE A 137 -2.44 19.64 -7.07
N VAL A 138 -3.02 20.59 -6.34
CA VAL A 138 -3.69 21.73 -6.95
C VAL A 138 -2.59 22.72 -7.30
N LYS A 139 -2.33 22.91 -8.60
CA LYS A 139 -1.53 24.05 -9.06
C LYS A 139 -2.35 25.30 -8.72
N LYS A 140 -1.79 26.16 -7.86
CA LYS A 140 -2.27 27.52 -7.64
C LYS A 140 -1.86 28.39 -8.82
#